data_AF-A0A8T3VBF8-F1
#
_entry.id   AF-A0A8T3VBF8-F1
#
_cell.length_a   1.000
_cell.length_b   1.000
_cell.length_c   1.000
_cell.angle_alpha   90.00
_cell.angle_beta   90.00
_cell.angle_gamma   90.00
#
_symmetry.space_group_name_H-M   'P 1'
#
loop_
_entity.id
_entity.type
_entity.pdbx_description
1 polymer ?
#
loop_
_entity_poly.entity_id
_entity_poly.type
_entity_poly.pdbx_seq_one_letter_code
_entity_poly.pdbx_strand_id
1 'polypeptide(L)' 'MDDFLDSLYPEITLETDDILMTISVKKDYSQIEDLDKRKEEFIKDLNEFIKEFSETHESREFMAYFD' A
#
# COMPACT_ATOMS: atom_id res chain seq x y z
N MET A 1 -17.31 4.46 11.28
CA MET A 1 -17.53 3.20 10.54
C MET A 1 -16.20 2.62 10.03
N ASP A 2 -15.04 3.06 10.56
CA ASP A 2 -13.71 2.59 10.14
C ASP A 2 -13.09 1.52 11.06
N ASP A 3 -13.46 1.48 12.35
CA ASP A 3 -12.90 0.51 13.32
C ASP A 3 -13.04 -0.99 12.94
N PHE A 4 -13.91 -1.32 11.97
CA PHE A 4 -14.14 -2.71 11.57
C PHE A 4 -13.07 -3.23 10.60
N LEU A 5 -12.55 -2.38 9.71
CA LEU A 5 -11.52 -2.77 8.73
C LEU A 5 -10.14 -2.88 9.38
N ASP A 6 -9.83 -1.99 10.33
CA ASP A 6 -8.62 -2.01 11.15
C ASP A 6 -8.47 -3.32 11.95
N SER A 7 -9.59 -3.98 12.28
CA SER A 7 -9.57 -5.28 12.96
C SER A 7 -9.34 -6.47 12.02
N LEU A 8 -9.56 -6.29 10.72
CA LEU A 8 -9.54 -7.37 9.72
C LEU A 8 -8.21 -7.47 8.97
N TYR A 9 -7.52 -6.33 8.76
CA TYR A 9 -6.28 -6.30 8.01
C TYR A 9 -5.21 -5.49 8.74
N PRO A 10 -3.94 -5.96 8.74
CA PRO A 10 -2.85 -5.16 9.24
C PRO A 10 -2.68 -3.89 8.40
N GLU A 11 -2.45 -2.77 9.09
CA GLU A 11 -2.28 -1.45 8.49
C GLU A 11 -0.90 -0.87 8.76
N ILE A 12 -0.41 -0.09 7.80
CA ILE A 12 0.81 0.69 7.92
C ILE A 12 0.51 2.12 7.51
N THR A 13 0.74 3.07 8.43
CA THR A 13 0.67 4.50 8.14
C THR A 13 2.07 5.07 8.05
N LEU A 14 2.35 5.79 6.96
CA LEU A 14 3.59 6.52 6.75
C LEU A 14 3.25 7.99 6.47
N GLU A 15 3.87 8.87 7.23
CA GLU A 15 3.73 10.32 7.10
C GLU A 15 5.10 10.93 6.81
N THR A 16 5.16 11.77 5.78
CA THR A 16 6.28 12.66 5.46
C THR A 16 5.80 14.11 5.48
N ASP A 17 6.72 15.05 5.31
CA ASP A 17 6.38 16.48 5.28
C ASP A 17 5.38 16.84 4.15
N ASP A 18 5.35 16.04 3.08
CA ASP A 18 4.55 16.31 1.88
C ASP A 18 3.39 15.31 1.68
N ILE A 19 3.46 14.10 2.26
CA ILE A 19 2.56 13.00 1.95
C ILE A 19 2.19 12.22 3.21
N LEU A 20 0.89 12.03 3.43
CA LEU A 20 0.35 11.06 4.38
C LEU A 20 -0.26 9.88 3.60
N MET A 21 0.18 8.65 3.89
CA MET A 21 -0.29 7.43 3.24
C MET A 21 -0.63 6.37 4.28
N THR A 22 -1.81 5.77 4.15
CA THR A 22 -2.24 4.58 4.91
C THR A 22 -2.44 3.42 3.96
N ILE A 23 -1.79 2.29 4.25
CA ILE A 23 -1.85 1.07 3.45
C ILE A 23 -2.39 -0.07 4.31
N SER A 24 -3.53 -0.63 3.92
CA SER A 24 -4.11 -1.82 4.55
C SER A 24 -3.80 -3.07 3.71
N VAL A 25 -3.18 -4.08 4.34
CA VAL A 25 -2.63 -5.24 3.64
C VAL A 25 -3.57 -6.43 3.76
N LYS A 26 -4.18 -6.84 2.65
CA LYS A 26 -5.13 -7.98 2.61
C LYS A 26 -4.48 -9.35 2.48
N LYS A 27 -3.25 -9.42 1.98
CA LYS A 27 -2.54 -10.68 1.72
C LYS A 27 -1.98 -11.25 3.02
N ASP A 28 -2.20 -12.55 3.23
CA ASP A 28 -1.60 -13.28 4.36
C ASP A 28 -0.18 -13.76 4.00
N TYR A 29 0.82 -12.99 4.42
CA TYR A 29 2.23 -13.32 4.23
C TYR A 29 2.75 -14.41 5.17
N SER A 30 1.98 -14.80 6.21
CA SER A 30 2.42 -15.81 7.18
C SER A 30 2.59 -17.20 6.55
N GLN A 31 1.94 -17.45 5.40
CA GLN A 31 2.05 -18.68 4.62
C GLN A 31 3.45 -18.90 4.00
N ILE A 32 4.29 -17.85 3.93
CA ILE A 32 5.66 -17.95 3.42
C ILE A 32 6.58 -18.25 4.61
N GLU A 33 7.06 -19.49 4.72
CA GLU A 33 7.91 -19.93 5.85
C GLU A 33 9.27 -19.19 5.92
N ASP A 34 9.87 -18.93 4.76
CA ASP A 34 11.14 -18.24 4.63
C ASP A 34 10.96 -16.73 4.86
N LEU A 35 11.60 -16.21 5.90
CA LEU A 35 11.47 -14.81 6.30
C LEU A 35 12.03 -13.83 5.26
N ASP A 36 13.08 -14.21 4.53
CA ASP A 36 13.70 -13.31 3.56
C ASP A 36 12.86 -13.28 2.28
N LYS A 37 12.35 -14.43 1.84
CA LYS A 37 11.36 -14.47 0.73
C LYS A 37 10.09 -13.72 1.07
N ARG A 38 9.62 -13.79 2.32
CA ARG A 38 8.44 -13.05 2.77
C ARG A 38 8.61 -11.55 2.63
N LYS A 39 9.80 -11.03 2.98
CA LYS A 39 10.14 -9.60 2.81
C LYS A 39 10.24 -9.24 1.33
N GLU A 40 10.88 -10.07 0.52
CA GLU A 40 11.00 -9.85 -0.92
C GLU A 40 9.63 -9.75 -1.59
N GLU A 41 8.72 -10.67 -1.29
CA GLU A 41 7.35 -10.67 -1.81
C GLU A 41 6.56 -9.44 -1.35
N PHE A 42 6.67 -9.05 -0.08
CA PHE A 42 6.01 -7.83 0.41
C PHE A 42 6.49 -6.57 -0.31
N ILE A 43 7.81 -6.43 -0.49
CA ILE A 43 8.39 -5.28 -1.21
C ILE A 43 7.97 -5.29 -2.67
N LYS A 44 7.92 -6.46 -3.31
CA LYS A 44 7.49 -6.60 -4.69
C LYS A 44 6.03 -6.16 -4.86
N ASP A 45 5.13 -6.69 -4.03
CA ASP A 45 3.70 -6.34 -4.07
C ASP A 45 3.47 -4.84 -3.82
N LEU A 46 4.25 -4.24 -2.91
CA LEU A 46 4.18 -2.79 -2.65
C LEU A 46 4.61 -1.97 -3.86
N ASN A 47 5.70 -2.36 -4.53
CA ASN A 47 6.17 -1.66 -5.74
C ASN A 47 5.17 -1.80 -6.90
N GLU A 48 4.56 -2.98 -7.08
CA GLU A 48 3.51 -3.19 -8.07
C GLU A 48 2.30 -2.30 -7.78
N PHE A 49 1.86 -2.25 -6.51
CA PHE A 49 0.77 -1.37 -6.08
C PHE A 49 1.04 0.11 -6.36
N ILE A 50 2.21 0.64 -5.98
CA ILE A 50 2.56 2.05 -6.22
C ILE A 50 2.59 2.35 -7.72
N LYS A 51 3.12 1.42 -8.52
CA LYS A 51 3.17 1.57 -9.96
C LYS A 51 1.76 1.63 -10.55
N GLU A 52 0.90 0.67 -10.21
CA GLU A 52 -0.51 0.65 -10.64
C GLU A 52 -1.22 1.94 -10.22
N PHE A 53 -1.03 2.37 -8.96
CA PHE A 53 -1.56 3.62 -8.44
C PHE A 53 -1.14 4.83 -9.29
N SER A 54 0.14 4.93 -9.66
CA SER A 54 0.66 6.04 -10.48
C SER A 54 0.11 6.04 -11.92
N GLU A 55 -0.33 4.88 -12.41
CA GLU A 55 -0.86 4.72 -13.76
C GLU A 55 -2.38 4.89 -13.83
N THR A 56 -3.07 4.93 -12.69
CA THR A 56 -4.53 5.14 -12.63
C THR A 56 -4.96 6.48 -13.21
N HIS A 57 -6.19 6.52 -13.73
CA HIS A 57 -6.76 7.74 -14.28
C HIS A 57 -6.90 8.81 -13.19
N GLU A 58 -7.35 8.40 -12.02
CA GLU A 58 -7.57 9.24 -10.85
C GLU A 58 -6.28 9.90 -10.37
N SER A 59 -5.17 9.16 -10.28
CA SER A 59 -3.87 9.75 -9.91
C SER A 59 -3.37 10.74 -10.96
N ARG A 60 -3.62 10.47 -12.25
CA ARG A 60 -3.25 11.39 -13.33
C ARG A 60 -4.11 12.66 -13.31
N GLU A 61 -5.42 12.52 -13.09
CA GLU A 61 -6.33 13.66 -12.95
C GLU A 61 -5.98 14.52 -11.73
N PHE A 62 -5.63 13.88 -10.60
CA PHE A 62 -5.17 14.57 -9.42
C PHE A 62 -3.91 15.39 -9.69
N MET A 63 -2.93 14.83 -10.40
CA MET A 63 -1.71 15.55 -10.76
C MET A 63 -1.98 16.71 -11.74
N ALA A 64 -2.96 16.58 -12.63
CA ALA A 64 -3.34 17.63 -13.58
C ALA A 64 -3.88 18.90 -12.90
N TYR A 65 -4.30 18.84 -11.64
CA TYR A 65 -4.66 20.04 -10.87
C TYR A 65 -3.45 20.98 -10.62
N PHE A 66 -2.24 20.43 -10.64
CA PHE A 66 -1.00 21.14 -10.33
C PHE A 66 -0.16 21.49 -11.57
N ASP A 67 -0.63 21.15 -12.78
CA ASP A 67 0.02 21.40 -14.07
C ASP A 67 -0.41 22.77 -14.66
#